data_AF-A0A1E1F338-F1
#
_entry.id   AF-A0A1E1F338-F1
#
_cell.length_a   1.000
_cell.length_b   1.000
_cell.length_c   1.000
_cell.angle_alpha   90.00
_cell.angle_beta   90.00
_cell.angle_gamma   90.00
#
_symmetry.space_group_name_H-M   'P 1'
#
loop_
_entity.id
_entity.type
_entity.pdbx_description
1 polymer ?
#
loop_
_entity_poly.entity_id
_entity_poly.type
_entity_poly.pdbx_seq_one_letter_code
_entity_poly.pdbx_strand_id
1 'polypeptide(L)'
;MRLHPSFPAAAPFLVLLASCVAPPQQPPAPAPAPPPAPAPEPAPAPAAMEWHDRPVTPGNWTYRPETGGTLAAYGAGGAAPFLSIRCDTASRRISVARPGAAQGTMTIRTSYGAMAWPAQPSTTVTPQTVAIRAASDPALDQIAYSRGKFAVEVAGQPPLILPNWAEVSRVIEDCRG
;
A
#
# COMPACT_ATOMS: atom_id res chain seq x y z
N MET A 1 -34.86 14.14 128.54
CA MET A 1 -34.57 12.70 128.72
C MET A 1 -34.29 12.10 127.35
N ARG A 2 -33.23 11.31 127.26
CA ARG A 2 -32.64 10.82 126.01
C ARG A 2 -33.59 9.81 125.33
N LEU A 3 -33.87 10.02 124.05
CA LEU A 3 -34.36 9.00 123.12
C LEU A 3 -33.37 8.92 121.95
N HIS A 4 -32.62 7.81 121.93
CA HIS A 4 -32.03 7.22 120.74
C HIS A 4 -33.05 6.18 120.18
N PRO A 5 -32.75 5.47 119.08
CA PRO A 5 -32.60 5.89 117.69
C PRO A 5 -33.54 5.02 116.82
N SER A 6 -33.41 5.01 115.47
CA SER A 6 -33.46 3.82 114.58
C SER A 6 -33.87 4.16 113.14
N PHE A 7 -32.86 4.12 112.25
CA PHE A 7 -32.78 3.56 110.87
C PHE A 7 -34.02 2.95 110.17
N PRO A 8 -33.97 2.66 108.85
CA PRO A 8 -33.66 3.47 107.66
C PRO A 8 -34.67 3.20 106.51
N ALA A 9 -34.64 3.97 105.41
CA ALA A 9 -35.25 3.52 104.15
C ALA A 9 -34.53 4.14 102.95
N ALA A 10 -33.85 3.29 102.19
CA ALA A 10 -33.21 3.62 100.94
C ALA A 10 -34.23 3.64 99.79
N ALA A 11 -34.19 4.67 98.95
CA ALA A 11 -34.90 4.74 97.68
C ALA A 11 -33.89 5.11 96.57
N PRO A 12 -33.81 4.32 95.48
CA PRO A 12 -32.88 4.58 94.39
C PRO A 12 -33.48 5.61 93.42
N PHE A 13 -32.74 6.69 93.15
CA PHE A 13 -33.10 7.68 92.13
C PHE A 13 -32.42 7.34 90.80
N LEU A 14 -33.24 7.02 89.80
CA LEU A 14 -32.86 6.83 88.41
C LEU A 14 -32.36 8.15 87.78
N VAL A 15 -31.15 8.14 87.23
CA VAL A 15 -30.62 9.24 86.39
C VAL A 15 -30.57 8.76 84.94
N LEU A 16 -31.48 9.29 84.12
CA LEU A 16 -31.49 9.14 82.65
C LEU A 16 -30.55 10.19 82.04
N LEU A 17 -29.33 9.79 81.67
CA LEU A 17 -28.43 10.61 80.85
C LEU A 17 -28.80 10.43 79.37
N ALA A 18 -29.54 11.39 78.81
CA ALA A 18 -29.77 11.52 77.38
C ALA A 18 -28.49 12.08 76.71
N SER A 19 -27.64 11.20 76.17
CA SER A 19 -26.48 11.61 75.36
C SER A 19 -26.87 11.76 73.89
N CYS A 20 -27.12 13.00 73.46
CA CYS A 20 -27.20 13.33 72.03
C CYS A 20 -25.80 13.29 71.41
N VAL A 21 -25.47 12.22 70.70
CA VAL A 21 -24.27 12.14 69.85
C VAL A 21 -24.66 12.58 68.44
N ALA A 22 -24.02 13.65 67.95
CA ALA A 22 -24.15 14.09 66.56
C ALA A 22 -23.47 13.07 65.62
N PRO A 23 -24.07 12.74 64.45
CA PRO A 23 -23.43 11.82 63.51
C PRO A 23 -22.17 12.46 62.89
N PRO A 24 -21.11 11.69 62.64
CA PRO A 24 -19.89 12.20 62.04
C PRO A 24 -20.15 12.69 60.61
N GLN A 25 -19.71 13.91 60.29
CA GLN A 25 -19.76 14.44 58.92
C GLN A 25 -18.71 13.72 58.07
N GLN A 26 -19.18 13.06 57.01
CA GLN A 26 -18.33 12.35 56.07
C GLN A 26 -17.57 13.37 55.19
N PRO A 27 -16.23 13.29 55.08
CA PRO A 27 -15.46 14.17 54.22
C PRO A 27 -15.94 14.06 52.77
N PRO A 28 -15.98 15.17 52.01
CA PRO A 28 -16.33 15.13 50.59
C PRO A 28 -15.34 14.23 49.83
N ALA A 29 -15.88 13.39 48.95
CA ALA A 29 -15.08 12.44 48.17
C ALA A 29 -14.06 13.17 47.27
N PRO A 30 -12.83 12.64 47.10
CA PRO A 30 -11.83 13.21 46.21
C PRO A 30 -12.36 13.27 44.77
N ALA A 31 -12.14 14.40 44.09
CA ALA A 31 -12.52 14.56 42.70
C ALA A 31 -11.76 13.56 41.80
N PRO A 32 -12.40 12.99 40.76
CA PRO A 32 -11.73 12.09 39.82
C PRO A 32 -10.56 12.79 39.13
N ALA A 33 -9.42 12.09 39.02
CA ALA A 33 -8.27 12.59 38.29
C ALA A 33 -8.60 12.80 36.79
N PRO A 34 -8.07 13.85 36.14
CA PRO A 34 -8.30 14.07 34.73
C PRO A 34 -7.72 12.91 33.91
N PRO A 35 -8.39 12.52 32.80
CA PRO A 35 -7.93 11.41 31.97
C PRO A 35 -6.56 11.71 31.33
N PRO A 36 -5.74 10.68 31.07
CA PRO A 36 -4.45 10.84 30.40
C PRO A 36 -4.62 11.51 29.04
N ALA A 37 -3.69 12.41 28.69
CA ALA A 37 -3.68 13.03 27.37
C ALA A 37 -3.51 11.96 26.28
N PRO A 38 -4.22 12.07 25.13
CA PRO A 38 -4.06 11.17 24.01
C PRO A 38 -2.60 11.13 23.53
N ALA A 39 -2.10 9.93 23.22
CA ALA A 39 -0.77 9.77 22.66
C ALA A 39 -0.67 10.46 21.28
N PRO A 40 0.48 11.05 20.92
CA PRO A 40 0.69 11.65 19.60
C PRO A 40 0.50 10.60 18.49
N GLU A 41 -0.19 10.98 17.42
CA GLU A 41 -0.41 10.11 16.27
C GLU A 41 0.92 9.77 15.56
N PRO A 42 1.13 8.52 15.09
CA PRO A 42 2.33 8.16 14.34
C PRO A 42 2.52 9.04 13.11
N ALA A 43 3.77 9.45 12.83
CA ALA A 43 4.07 10.24 11.65
C ALA A 43 3.66 9.50 10.36
N PRO A 44 3.11 10.20 9.35
CA PRO A 44 2.72 9.57 8.09
C PRO A 44 3.90 8.91 7.40
N ALA A 45 3.66 7.74 6.78
CA ALA A 45 4.69 7.06 5.99
C ALA A 45 5.18 7.96 4.85
N PRO A 46 6.47 7.88 4.46
CA PRO A 46 6.99 8.62 3.31
C PRO A 46 6.14 8.36 2.07
N ALA A 47 5.79 9.42 1.32
CA ALA A 47 5.06 9.28 0.07
C ALA A 47 5.81 8.33 -0.88
N ALA A 48 5.08 7.41 -1.51
CA ALA A 48 5.66 6.58 -2.56
C ALA A 48 6.21 7.51 -3.65
N MET A 49 7.51 7.43 -3.94
CA MET A 49 8.13 8.25 -4.97
C MET A 49 7.39 8.05 -6.30
N GLU A 50 6.92 9.15 -6.89
CA GLU A 50 6.27 9.13 -8.19
C GLU A 50 7.18 8.50 -9.25
N TRP A 51 6.59 7.73 -10.17
CA TRP A 51 7.36 6.96 -11.14
C TRP A 51 8.29 7.82 -12.01
N HIS A 52 7.91 9.09 -12.22
CA HIS A 52 8.70 10.09 -12.94
C HIS A 52 9.99 10.48 -12.21
N ASP A 53 10.04 10.36 -10.88
CA ASP A 53 11.22 10.74 -10.09
C ASP A 53 12.14 9.54 -9.83
N ARG A 54 11.67 8.33 -10.14
CA ARG A 54 12.48 7.11 -10.03
C ARG A 54 13.57 7.06 -11.11
N PRO A 55 14.78 6.58 -10.78
CA PRO A 55 15.81 6.34 -11.78
C PRO A 55 15.36 5.26 -12.76
N VAL A 56 15.86 5.32 -13.98
CA VAL A 56 15.68 4.26 -14.97
C VAL A 56 16.27 2.96 -14.42
N THR A 57 15.54 1.85 -14.56
CA THR A 57 16.05 0.53 -14.18
C THR A 57 17.31 0.23 -14.99
N PRO A 58 18.47 -0.07 -14.39
CA PRO A 58 19.69 -0.33 -15.14
C PRO A 58 19.51 -1.45 -16.18
N GLY A 59 19.80 -1.15 -17.44
CA GLY A 59 19.61 -2.06 -18.56
C GLY A 59 19.79 -1.34 -19.89
N ASN A 60 19.70 -2.10 -20.98
CA ASN A 60 19.76 -1.56 -22.33
C ASN A 60 18.64 -2.16 -23.19
N TRP A 61 18.16 -1.38 -24.15
CA TRP A 61 17.30 -1.90 -25.19
C TRP A 61 18.12 -2.65 -26.23
N THR A 62 17.56 -3.73 -26.74
CA THR A 62 18.04 -4.43 -27.92
C THR A 62 16.87 -4.65 -28.85
N TYR A 63 17.05 -4.33 -30.12
CA TYR A 63 16.08 -4.62 -31.17
C TYR A 63 16.60 -5.76 -32.03
N ARG A 64 15.72 -6.70 -32.39
CA ARG A 64 16.03 -7.74 -33.36
C ARG A 64 14.80 -8.14 -34.18
N PRO A 65 14.97 -8.45 -35.47
CA PRO A 65 13.96 -9.18 -36.22
C PRO A 65 13.85 -10.62 -35.69
N GLU A 66 12.66 -11.19 -35.74
CA GLU A 66 12.40 -12.60 -35.44
C GLU A 66 11.49 -13.20 -36.52
N THR A 67 11.41 -14.53 -36.59
CA THR A 67 10.48 -15.18 -37.53
C THR A 67 9.05 -14.77 -37.20
N GLY A 68 8.39 -14.08 -38.13
CA GLY A 68 7.01 -13.62 -37.95
C GLY A 68 6.86 -12.27 -37.23
N GLY A 69 7.95 -11.52 -37.03
CA GLY A 69 7.85 -10.14 -36.55
C GLY A 69 9.15 -9.56 -36.00
N THR A 70 9.04 -8.72 -34.98
CA THR A 70 10.17 -7.98 -34.40
C THR A 70 10.06 -7.92 -32.89
N LEU A 71 11.20 -7.73 -32.22
CA LEU A 71 11.28 -7.73 -30.77
C LEU A 71 12.22 -6.63 -30.27
N ALA A 72 11.72 -5.87 -29.30
CA ALA A 72 12.51 -5.02 -28.43
C ALA A 72 12.59 -5.67 -27.04
N ALA A 73 13.79 -5.95 -26.57
CA ALA A 73 14.03 -6.55 -25.26
C ALA A 73 14.87 -5.62 -24.39
N TYR A 74 14.44 -5.40 -23.15
CA TYR A 74 15.15 -4.58 -22.16
C TYR A 74 15.74 -5.46 -21.07
N GLY A 75 17.02 -5.30 -20.78
CA GLY A 75 17.67 -6.01 -19.67
C GLY A 75 19.17 -5.78 -19.60
N ALA A 76 19.81 -6.49 -18.67
CA ALA A 76 21.27 -6.60 -18.64
C ALA A 76 21.75 -7.55 -19.75
N GLY A 77 22.83 -7.19 -20.44
CA GLY A 77 23.40 -8.03 -21.50
C GLY A 77 23.78 -9.43 -20.99
N GLY A 78 23.46 -10.47 -21.76
CA GLY A 78 23.76 -11.86 -21.40
C GLY A 78 22.81 -12.52 -20.40
N ALA A 79 21.76 -11.82 -19.94
CA ALA A 79 20.74 -12.35 -19.03
C ALA A 79 19.34 -12.36 -19.68
N ALA A 80 18.38 -13.00 -19.01
CA ALA A 80 16.98 -12.92 -19.41
C ALA A 80 16.47 -11.48 -19.31
N PRO A 81 15.67 -10.99 -20.30
CA PRO A 81 15.21 -9.62 -20.30
C PRO A 81 14.17 -9.37 -19.18
N PHE A 82 14.18 -8.16 -18.64
CA PHE A 82 13.18 -7.69 -17.67
C PHE A 82 11.85 -7.37 -18.34
N LEU A 83 11.88 -6.91 -19.60
CA LEU A 83 10.71 -6.67 -20.43
C LEU A 83 11.00 -7.09 -21.88
N SER A 84 10.00 -7.65 -22.55
CA SER A 84 10.00 -7.90 -24.00
C SER A 84 8.75 -7.30 -24.63
N ILE A 85 8.91 -6.56 -25.72
CA ILE A 85 7.84 -6.01 -26.55
C ILE A 85 7.99 -6.64 -27.93
N ARG A 86 7.09 -7.54 -28.29
CA ARG A 86 7.15 -8.32 -29.53
C ARG A 86 5.97 -7.98 -30.42
N CYS A 87 6.24 -7.71 -31.68
CA CYS A 87 5.24 -7.73 -32.72
C CYS A 87 5.10 -9.13 -33.31
N ASP A 88 3.87 -9.59 -33.47
CA ASP A 88 3.48 -10.62 -34.42
C ASP A 88 2.85 -9.92 -35.64
N THR A 89 3.54 -9.99 -36.79
CA THR A 89 3.11 -9.30 -38.01
C THR A 89 1.96 -10.01 -38.72
N ALA A 90 1.79 -11.32 -38.51
CA ALA A 90 0.69 -12.08 -39.10
C ALA A 90 -0.64 -11.73 -38.44
N SER A 91 -0.66 -11.60 -37.11
CA SER A 91 -1.85 -11.22 -36.36
C SER A 91 -1.98 -9.72 -36.08
N ARG A 92 -0.95 -8.93 -36.42
CA ARG A 92 -0.87 -7.48 -36.13
C ARG A 92 -1.11 -7.18 -34.65
N ARG A 93 -0.45 -7.95 -33.78
CA ARG A 93 -0.56 -7.83 -32.32
C ARG A 93 0.79 -7.58 -31.68
N ILE A 94 0.78 -6.72 -30.67
CA ILE A 94 1.92 -6.48 -29.80
C ILE A 94 1.69 -7.23 -28.50
N SER A 95 2.66 -8.04 -28.11
CA SER A 95 2.73 -8.65 -26.80
C SER A 95 3.81 -7.98 -25.96
N VAL A 96 3.44 -7.60 -24.74
CA VAL A 96 4.35 -7.06 -23.72
C VAL A 96 4.46 -8.09 -22.62
N ALA A 97 5.67 -8.61 -22.42
CA ALA A 97 5.95 -9.72 -21.52
C ALA A 97 6.96 -9.32 -20.45
N ARG A 98 6.64 -9.63 -19.19
CA ARG A 98 7.55 -9.56 -18.03
C ARG A 98 7.80 -10.96 -17.46
N PRO A 99 8.99 -11.28 -16.93
CA PRO A 99 9.20 -12.51 -16.16
C PRO A 99 8.26 -12.63 -14.95
N GLY A 100 7.90 -13.86 -14.58
CA GLY A 100 6.99 -14.20 -13.47
C GLY A 100 5.58 -14.53 -13.95
N ALA A 101 4.79 -15.25 -13.14
CA ALA A 101 3.47 -15.78 -13.52
C ALA A 101 2.32 -15.07 -12.80
N ALA A 102 2.22 -13.74 -12.93
CA ALA A 102 1.11 -12.99 -12.36
C ALA A 102 -0.13 -13.04 -13.26
N GLN A 103 -1.30 -13.05 -12.64
CA GLN A 103 -2.60 -12.85 -13.29
C GLN A 103 -3.12 -11.43 -12.99
N GLY A 104 -3.94 -10.88 -13.88
CA GLY A 104 -4.68 -9.65 -13.62
C GLY A 104 -4.29 -8.53 -14.58
N THR A 105 -3.73 -7.44 -14.06
CA THR A 105 -3.45 -6.21 -14.82
C THR A 105 -1.95 -5.93 -14.90
N MET A 106 -1.49 -5.58 -16.10
CA MET A 106 -0.23 -4.89 -16.33
C MET A 106 -0.53 -3.41 -16.52
N THR A 107 -0.06 -2.56 -15.61
CA THR A 107 -0.26 -1.11 -15.68
C THR A 107 0.92 -0.47 -16.39
N ILE A 108 0.63 0.28 -17.46
CA ILE A 108 1.61 1.08 -18.19
C ILE A 108 1.41 2.54 -17.80
N ARG A 109 2.43 3.20 -17.24
CA ARG A 109 2.39 4.63 -16.92
C ARG A 109 3.26 5.41 -17.89
N THR A 110 2.70 6.45 -18.47
CA THR A 110 3.37 7.35 -19.40
C THR A 110 3.12 8.79 -18.96
N SER A 111 3.80 9.75 -19.59
CA SER A 111 3.50 11.17 -19.37
C SER A 111 2.09 11.60 -19.78
N TYR A 112 1.32 10.73 -20.44
CA TYR A 112 -0.08 10.96 -20.83
C TYR A 112 -1.08 10.35 -19.83
N GLY A 113 -0.61 9.55 -18.88
CA GLY A 113 -1.45 8.88 -17.89
C GLY A 113 -1.13 7.39 -17.71
N ALA A 114 -1.98 6.70 -16.96
CA ALA A 114 -1.86 5.28 -16.68
C ALA A 114 -2.91 4.48 -17.46
N MET A 115 -2.48 3.35 -18.02
CA MET A 115 -3.31 2.43 -18.78
C MET A 115 -3.25 1.05 -18.14
N ALA A 116 -4.40 0.44 -17.89
CA ALA A 116 -4.52 -0.90 -17.33
C ALA A 116 -4.75 -1.91 -18.46
N TRP A 117 -3.80 -2.79 -18.72
CA TRP A 117 -3.93 -3.83 -19.73
C TRP A 117 -4.17 -5.19 -19.08
N PRO A 118 -5.18 -5.96 -19.53
CA PRO A 118 -5.34 -7.33 -19.09
C PRO A 118 -4.09 -8.14 -19.39
N ALA A 119 -3.58 -8.85 -18.39
CA ALA A 119 -2.38 -9.66 -18.48
C ALA A 119 -2.65 -11.07 -17.95
N GLN A 120 -2.08 -12.06 -18.63
CA GLN A 120 -2.23 -13.47 -18.31
C GLN A 120 -0.86 -14.12 -18.12
N PRO A 121 -0.74 -15.12 -17.24
CA PRO A 121 0.47 -15.89 -17.09
C PRO A 121 0.63 -16.81 -18.31
N SER A 122 1.85 -16.91 -18.79
CA SER A 122 2.31 -17.86 -19.80
C SER A 122 3.42 -18.70 -19.20
N THR A 123 3.30 -20.03 -19.29
CA THR A 123 4.23 -20.99 -18.67
C THR A 123 4.87 -21.94 -19.68
N THR A 124 4.81 -21.62 -20.98
CA THR A 124 5.23 -22.52 -22.07
C THR A 124 6.73 -22.79 -22.12
N VAL A 125 7.59 -21.87 -21.68
CA VAL A 125 9.05 -22.08 -21.63
C VAL A 125 9.63 -21.55 -20.32
N THR A 126 9.37 -20.29 -20.02
CA THR A 126 9.71 -19.63 -18.75
C THR A 126 8.47 -18.88 -18.29
N PRO A 127 8.16 -18.85 -16.97
CA PRO A 127 6.98 -18.14 -16.49
C PRO A 127 7.05 -16.65 -16.85
N GLN A 128 6.04 -16.17 -17.56
CA GLN A 128 5.91 -14.78 -17.99
C GLN A 128 4.49 -14.26 -17.73
N THR A 129 4.37 -12.96 -17.51
CA THR A 129 3.11 -12.22 -17.43
C THR A 129 3.00 -11.43 -18.71
N VAL A 130 1.98 -11.71 -19.51
CA VAL A 130 1.86 -11.21 -20.89
C VAL A 130 0.58 -10.42 -21.06
N ALA A 131 0.70 -9.17 -21.50
CA ALA A 131 -0.41 -8.37 -22.00
C ALA A 131 -0.34 -8.31 -23.53
N ILE A 132 -1.48 -8.39 -24.21
CA ILE A 132 -1.56 -8.38 -25.68
C ILE A 132 -2.49 -7.25 -26.13
N ARG A 133 -2.02 -6.40 -27.03
CA ARG A 133 -2.80 -5.32 -27.66
C ARG A 133 -2.76 -5.45 -29.18
N ALA A 134 -3.77 -4.90 -29.85
CA ALA A 134 -3.74 -4.73 -31.31
C ALA A 134 -2.70 -3.67 -31.69
N ALA A 135 -2.04 -3.80 -32.84
CA ALA A 135 -1.07 -2.81 -33.32
C ALA A 135 -1.69 -1.42 -33.57
N SER A 136 -3.00 -1.36 -33.80
CA SER A 136 -3.79 -0.13 -33.98
C SER A 136 -4.18 0.57 -32.68
N ASP A 137 -3.78 0.04 -31.53
CA ASP A 137 -4.13 0.60 -30.24
C ASP A 137 -3.42 1.95 -29.99
N PRO A 138 -4.15 3.06 -29.80
CA PRO A 138 -3.54 4.38 -29.62
C PRO A 138 -2.75 4.50 -28.31
N ALA A 139 -2.96 3.59 -27.34
CA ALA A 139 -2.13 3.52 -26.14
C ALA A 139 -0.65 3.24 -26.45
N LEU A 140 -0.35 2.61 -27.58
CA LEU A 140 1.03 2.36 -28.02
C LEU A 140 1.76 3.68 -28.35
N ASP A 141 1.05 4.69 -28.87
CA ASP A 141 1.63 6.00 -29.13
C ASP A 141 1.97 6.73 -27.83
N GLN A 142 1.17 6.56 -26.79
CA GLN A 142 1.49 7.13 -25.47
C GLN A 142 2.80 6.57 -24.90
N ILE A 143 3.14 5.32 -25.22
CA ILE A 143 4.42 4.70 -24.86
C ILE A 143 5.54 5.27 -25.71
N ALA A 144 5.38 5.25 -27.04
CA ALA A 144 6.38 5.73 -27.99
C ALA A 144 6.78 7.19 -27.74
N TYR A 145 5.81 8.05 -27.41
CA TYR A 145 5.99 9.48 -27.20
C TYR A 145 6.06 9.90 -25.73
N SER A 146 6.16 8.96 -24.78
CA SER A 146 6.30 9.31 -23.37
C SER A 146 7.54 10.19 -23.13
N ARG A 147 7.51 11.13 -22.17
CA ARG A 147 8.65 12.02 -21.93
C ARG A 147 9.79 11.28 -21.22
N GLY A 148 10.78 10.83 -21.98
CA GLY A 148 12.05 10.26 -21.53
C GLY A 148 11.97 8.84 -20.97
N LYS A 149 10.92 8.51 -20.22
CA LYS A 149 10.68 7.19 -19.65
C LYS A 149 9.20 6.87 -19.50
N PHE A 150 8.91 5.60 -19.24
CA PHE A 150 7.59 5.08 -18.89
C PHE A 150 7.75 3.97 -17.84
N ALA A 151 6.68 3.62 -17.14
CA ALA A 151 6.69 2.55 -16.15
C ALA A 151 5.85 1.37 -16.57
N VAL A 152 6.29 0.16 -16.20
CA VAL A 152 5.52 -1.09 -16.32
C VAL A 152 5.40 -1.74 -14.95
N GLU A 153 4.17 -1.85 -14.48
CA GLU A 153 3.79 -2.34 -13.16
C GLU A 153 2.96 -3.61 -13.28
N VAL A 154 3.30 -4.60 -12.48
CA VAL A 154 2.56 -5.86 -12.33
C VAL A 154 2.50 -6.14 -10.84
N ALA A 155 1.33 -6.52 -10.33
CA ALA A 155 1.16 -6.83 -8.91
C ALA A 155 2.16 -7.90 -8.45
N GLY A 156 2.78 -7.69 -7.29
CA GLY A 156 3.79 -8.58 -6.73
C GLY A 156 5.17 -8.48 -7.40
N GLN A 157 5.39 -7.54 -8.32
CA GLN A 157 6.70 -7.28 -8.93
C GLN A 157 7.15 -5.84 -8.69
N PRO A 158 8.48 -5.58 -8.58
CA PRO A 158 8.98 -4.22 -8.58
C PRO A 158 8.59 -3.47 -9.87
N PRO A 159 8.24 -2.17 -9.80
CA PRO A 159 7.99 -1.36 -10.99
C PRO A 159 9.23 -1.30 -11.86
N LEU A 160 9.08 -1.52 -13.17
CA LEU A 160 10.13 -1.27 -14.14
C LEU A 160 10.02 0.15 -14.66
N ILE A 161 11.09 0.93 -14.58
CA ILE A 161 11.18 2.27 -15.15
C ILE A 161 12.09 2.18 -16.38
N LEU A 162 11.53 2.43 -17.55
CA LEU A 162 12.14 2.11 -18.84
C LEU A 162 12.30 3.37 -19.67
N PRO A 163 13.44 3.56 -20.36
CA PRO A 163 13.59 4.67 -21.27
C PRO A 163 12.73 4.43 -22.53
N ASN A 164 12.16 5.48 -23.12
CA ASN A 164 11.35 5.38 -24.34
C ASN A 164 12.21 5.49 -25.62
N TRP A 165 13.24 4.65 -25.75
CA TRP A 165 14.14 4.71 -26.89
C TRP A 165 13.55 4.11 -28.17
N ALA A 166 14.28 4.31 -29.28
CA ALA A 166 13.82 4.05 -30.65
C ALA A 166 13.41 2.58 -30.90
N GLU A 167 13.95 1.62 -30.16
CA GLU A 167 13.62 0.20 -30.29
C GLU A 167 12.14 -0.08 -30.02
N VAL A 168 11.54 0.63 -29.07
CA VAL A 168 10.12 0.50 -28.73
C VAL A 168 9.25 0.99 -29.88
N SER A 169 9.51 2.21 -30.36
CA SER A 169 8.77 2.81 -31.46
C SER A 169 8.94 1.99 -32.74
N ARG A 170 10.13 1.46 -33.00
CA ARG A 170 10.40 0.63 -34.17
C ARG A 170 9.54 -0.64 -34.19
N VAL A 171 9.43 -1.35 -33.06
CA VAL A 171 8.55 -2.53 -32.98
C VAL A 171 7.08 -2.15 -33.20
N ILE A 172 6.64 -1.00 -32.66
CA ILE A 172 5.26 -0.52 -32.83
C ILE A 172 4.97 -0.25 -34.31
N GLU A 173 5.87 0.47 -34.99
CA GLU A 173 5.73 0.81 -36.41
C GLU A 173 5.80 -0.43 -37.31
N ASP A 174 6.77 -1.33 -37.09
CA ASP A 174 6.85 -2.61 -37.81
C ASP A 174 5.53 -3.40 -37.68
N CYS A 175 4.89 -3.31 -36.51
CA CYS A 175 3.62 -3.98 -36.27
C CYS A 175 2.43 -3.36 -36.96
N ARG A 176 2.47 -2.07 -37.25
CA ARG A 176 1.40 -1.37 -37.98
C ARG A 176 1.47 -1.66 -39.48
N GLY A 177 2.68 -1.76 -40.03
CA GLY A 177 2.90 -2.11 -41.44
C GLY A 177 3.12 -0.91 -42.32
#